data_AF-A0A7W3TIU1-F1
#
_entry.id   AF-A0A7W3TIU1-F1
#
_cell.length_a   1.000
_cell.length_b   1.000
_cell.length_c   1.000
_cell.angle_alpha   90.00
_cell.angle_beta   90.00
_cell.angle_gamma   90.00
#
_symmetry.space_group_name_H-M   'P 1'
#
loop_
_entity.id
_entity.type
_entity.pdbx_description
1 polymer ?
#
loop_
_entity_poly.entity_id
_entity_poly.type
_entity_poly.pdbx_seq_one_letter_code
_entity_poly.pdbx_strand_id
1 'polypeptide(L)'
;HTLPRLVAVTVRTDQPINLVSAFEEPIVPDTEKHTGIAPASVRRLAHEQLTAVRAWGNKPAFAAHCHTLAPEHRETAAALEEAFGRARAFDEVLSDLRTHLTGGDAR
;
A
#
# COMPACT_ATOMS: atom_id res chain seq x y z
N HIS A 1 1.54 -13.44 -18.89
CA HIS A 1 2.21 -12.66 -17.84
C HIS A 1 1.16 -11.93 -17.01
N THR A 2 1.28 -11.94 -15.68
CA THR A 2 0.31 -11.31 -14.75
C THR A 2 0.90 -10.01 -14.19
N LEU A 3 0.07 -8.97 -14.06
CA LEU A 3 0.45 -7.72 -13.38
C LEU A 3 0.10 -7.77 -11.88
N PRO A 4 0.80 -7.01 -11.02
CA PRO A 4 0.47 -6.93 -9.61
C PRO A 4 -0.93 -6.34 -9.38
N ARG A 5 -1.65 -6.87 -8.36
CA ARG A 5 -2.96 -6.34 -7.94
C ARG A 5 -2.83 -5.05 -7.11
N LEU A 6 -1.69 -4.85 -6.47
CA LEU A 6 -1.30 -3.68 -5.68
C LEU A 6 0.20 -3.45 -5.86
N VAL A 7 0.57 -2.20 -6.04
CA VAL A 7 1.92 -1.70 -5.77
C VAL A 7 1.78 -0.59 -4.74
N ALA A 8 2.53 -0.70 -3.64
CA ALA A 8 2.62 0.33 -2.61
C ALA A 8 4.10 0.64 -2.39
N VAL A 9 4.43 1.93 -2.31
CA VAL A 9 5.79 2.41 -2.12
C VAL A 9 5.83 3.35 -0.93
N THR A 10 6.84 3.17 -0.09
CA THR A 10 7.14 4.05 1.04
C THR A 10 8.62 4.39 1.03
N VAL A 11 8.94 5.67 1.27
CA VAL A 11 10.31 6.11 1.52
C VAL A 11 10.42 6.46 2.99
N ARG A 12 11.44 5.92 3.64
CA ARG A 12 11.77 6.20 5.04
C ARG A 12 13.20 6.70 5.13
N THR A 13 13.46 7.57 6.09
CA THR A 13 14.78 8.17 6.34
C THR A 13 15.54 7.48 7.47
N ASP A 14 14.92 6.52 8.15
CA ASP A 14 15.48 5.77 9.26
C ASP A 14 16.06 4.42 8.78
N GLN A 15 15.21 3.40 8.63
CA GLN A 15 15.58 2.04 8.28
C GLN A 15 14.49 1.40 7.41
N PRO A 16 14.85 0.47 6.50
CA PRO A 16 13.86 -0.32 5.80
C PRO A 16 13.09 -1.19 6.78
N ILE A 17 11.79 -1.34 6.54
CA ILE A 17 10.92 -2.26 7.28
C ILE A 17 10.22 -3.20 6.32
N ASN A 18 9.86 -4.38 6.82
CA ASN A 18 9.01 -5.33 6.10
C ASN A 18 7.64 -5.37 6.79
N LEU A 19 6.57 -5.43 6.00
CA LEU A 19 5.19 -5.54 6.47
C LEU A 19 4.69 -7.00 6.42
N VAL A 20 5.60 -7.98 6.38
CA VAL A 20 5.27 -9.41 6.26
C VAL A 20 4.37 -9.91 7.40
N SER A 21 4.46 -9.30 8.59
CA SER A 21 3.59 -9.61 9.73
C SER A 21 2.10 -9.40 9.43
N ALA A 22 1.75 -8.59 8.43
CA ALA A 22 0.38 -8.48 7.91
C ALA A 22 -0.23 -9.84 7.49
N PHE A 23 0.64 -10.81 7.20
CA PHE A 23 0.32 -12.12 6.63
C PHE A 23 0.80 -13.28 7.51
N GLU A 24 1.28 -13.00 8.73
CA GLU A 24 1.69 -14.04 9.67
C GLU A 24 0.50 -14.94 10.02
N GLU A 25 -0.63 -14.31 10.35
CA GLU A 25 -1.91 -15.01 10.40
C GLU A 25 -2.42 -15.27 8.98
N PRO A 26 -2.84 -16.51 8.64
CA PRO A 26 -3.37 -16.80 7.32
C PRO A 26 -4.56 -15.91 6.94
N ILE A 27 -4.64 -15.55 5.65
CA ILE A 27 -5.81 -14.86 5.10
C ILE A 27 -6.74 -15.91 4.53
N VAL A 28 -7.90 -16.04 5.15
CA VAL A 28 -8.98 -16.91 4.69
C VAL A 28 -9.92 -16.13 3.77
N PRO A 29 -10.34 -16.69 2.62
CA PRO A 29 -11.39 -16.09 1.80
C PRO A 29 -12.69 -15.97 2.59
N ASP A 30 -13.42 -14.88 2.37
CA ASP A 30 -14.79 -14.76 2.88
C ASP A 30 -15.70 -15.58 1.96
N THR A 31 -16.05 -16.78 2.41
CA THR A 31 -16.86 -17.74 1.65
C THR A 31 -18.31 -17.29 1.53
N GLU A 32 -18.83 -16.50 2.48
CA GLU A 32 -20.20 -15.98 2.46
C GLU A 32 -20.35 -14.84 1.46
N LYS A 33 -19.36 -13.96 1.37
CA LYS A 33 -19.34 -12.82 0.44
C LYS A 33 -18.71 -13.13 -0.90
N HIS A 34 -18.34 -14.39 -1.14
CA HIS A 34 -17.61 -14.86 -2.33
C HIS A 34 -16.43 -13.94 -2.72
N THR A 35 -15.77 -13.37 -1.72
CA THR A 35 -14.72 -12.38 -1.94
C THR A 35 -13.38 -13.11 -2.00
N GLY A 36 -12.60 -12.84 -3.06
CA GLY A 36 -11.26 -13.42 -3.21
C GLY A 36 -10.29 -12.98 -2.10
N ILE A 37 -9.10 -13.59 -2.06
CA ILE A 37 -8.07 -13.32 -1.04
C ILE A 37 -7.45 -11.91 -1.19
N ALA A 38 -7.43 -11.38 -2.42
CA ALA A 38 -6.70 -10.15 -2.72
C ALA A 38 -7.20 -8.91 -1.93
N PRO A 39 -8.50 -8.57 -1.88
CA PRO A 39 -8.98 -7.44 -1.08
C PRO A 39 -8.63 -7.58 0.41
N ALA A 40 -8.80 -8.77 0.99
CA ALA A 40 -8.45 -9.02 2.38
C ALA A 40 -6.94 -8.85 2.64
N SER A 41 -6.10 -9.32 1.70
CA SER A 41 -4.63 -9.14 1.76
C SER A 41 -4.23 -7.69 1.71
N VAL A 42 -4.81 -6.94 0.80
CA VAL A 42 -4.55 -5.51 0.65
C VAL A 42 -4.95 -4.74 1.91
N ARG A 43 -6.12 -5.04 2.49
CA ARG A 43 -6.58 -4.41 3.73
C ARG A 43 -5.64 -4.69 4.91
N ARG A 44 -5.18 -5.94 5.05
CA ARG A 44 -4.22 -6.29 6.11
C ARG A 44 -2.88 -5.58 5.95
N LEU A 45 -2.37 -5.48 4.72
CA LEU A 45 -1.14 -4.73 4.44
C LEU A 45 -1.29 -3.24 4.83
N ALA A 46 -2.42 -2.62 4.49
CA ALA A 46 -2.71 -1.24 4.85
C ALA A 46 -2.77 -1.02 6.36
N HIS A 47 -3.44 -1.93 7.08
CA HIS A 47 -3.49 -1.88 8.54
C HIS A 47 -2.12 -2.07 9.18
N GLU A 48 -1.30 -2.98 8.66
CA GLU A 48 0.05 -3.20 9.18
C GLU A 48 0.95 -1.98 8.96
N GLN A 49 0.86 -1.33 7.79
CA GLN A 49 1.54 -0.07 7.55
C GLN A 49 1.14 1.00 8.58
N LEU A 50 -0.15 1.17 8.84
CA LEU A 50 -0.64 2.12 9.84
C LEU A 50 -0.17 1.78 11.26
N THR A 51 -0.18 0.49 11.62
CA THR A 51 0.31 0.01 12.91
C THR A 51 1.80 0.26 13.06
N ALA A 52 2.61 -0.03 12.04
CA ALA A 52 4.04 0.25 12.04
C ALA A 52 4.33 1.75 12.19
N VAL A 53 3.58 2.61 11.49
CA VAL A 53 3.73 4.08 11.63
C VAL A 53 3.38 4.54 13.04
N ARG A 54 2.29 4.03 13.63
CA ARG A 54 1.89 4.37 15.01
C ARG A 54 2.87 3.88 16.07
N ALA A 55 3.33 2.64 15.95
CA ALA A 55 4.19 2.00 16.95
C ALA A 55 5.61 2.60 16.96
N TRP A 56 6.14 2.93 15.79
CA TRP A 56 7.54 3.37 15.65
C TRP A 56 7.70 4.88 15.43
N GLY A 57 6.60 5.65 15.43
CA GLY A 57 6.62 7.12 15.40
C GLY A 57 7.13 7.78 14.11
N ASN A 58 7.51 6.99 13.10
CA ASN A 58 8.15 7.47 11.88
C ASN A 58 7.19 7.41 10.70
N LYS A 59 6.47 8.52 10.51
CA LYS A 59 5.69 8.77 9.29
C LYS A 59 6.64 8.71 8.08
N PRO A 60 6.30 7.98 7.00
CA PRO A 60 7.13 7.92 5.80
C PRO A 60 7.34 9.32 5.21
N ALA A 61 8.55 9.58 4.71
CA ALA A 61 8.86 10.80 3.96
C ALA A 61 8.07 10.87 2.64
N PHE A 62 7.73 9.71 2.09
CA PHE A 62 6.85 9.56 0.93
C PHE A 62 6.04 8.26 1.06
N ALA A 63 4.80 8.29 0.61
CA ALA A 63 3.98 7.12 0.40
C ALA A 63 3.09 7.32 -0.84
N ALA A 64 2.95 6.27 -1.64
CA ALA A 64 2.06 6.24 -2.78
C ALA A 64 1.67 4.80 -3.10
N HIS A 65 0.53 4.61 -3.77
CA HIS A 65 0.09 3.30 -4.20
C HIS A 65 -0.72 3.36 -5.49
N CYS A 66 -0.78 2.21 -6.18
CA CYS A 66 -1.71 1.95 -7.27
C CYS A 66 -2.30 0.54 -7.13
N HIS A 67 -3.56 0.33 -7.49
CA HIS A 67 -4.22 -0.95 -7.34
C HIS A 67 -5.24 -1.24 -8.44
N THR A 68 -5.61 -2.51 -8.60
CA THR A 68 -6.68 -2.95 -9.51
C THR A 68 -7.92 -3.45 -8.75
N LEU A 69 -8.15 -2.98 -7.51
CA LEU A 69 -9.35 -3.30 -6.75
C LEU A 69 -10.60 -2.82 -7.49
N ALA A 70 -11.63 -3.66 -7.51
CA ALA A 70 -12.91 -3.32 -8.10
C ALA A 70 -13.72 -2.40 -7.14
N PRO A 71 -14.64 -1.57 -7.65
CA PRO A 71 -15.37 -0.56 -6.87
C PRO A 71 -16.12 -1.10 -5.63
N GLU A 72 -16.57 -2.35 -5.67
CA GLU A 72 -17.22 -3.03 -4.54
C GLU A 72 -16.31 -3.18 -3.31
N HIS A 73 -14.99 -3.04 -3.48
CA HIS A 73 -14.01 -3.08 -2.39
C HIS A 73 -13.64 -1.69 -1.86
N ARG A 74 -14.57 -0.72 -1.92
CA ARG A 74 -14.36 0.68 -1.46
C ARG A 74 -13.74 0.81 -0.07
N GLU A 75 -14.11 -0.06 0.87
CA GLU A 75 -13.57 -0.03 2.24
C GLU A 75 -12.09 -0.40 2.27
N THR A 76 -11.69 -1.33 1.40
CA THR A 76 -10.28 -1.70 1.24
C THR A 76 -9.49 -0.58 0.57
N ALA A 77 -10.08 0.09 -0.43
CA ALA A 77 -9.46 1.26 -1.06
C ALA A 77 -9.31 2.42 -0.05
N ALA A 78 -10.31 2.68 0.79
CA ALA A 78 -10.23 3.70 1.84
C ALA A 78 -9.11 3.41 2.85
N ALA A 79 -8.96 2.15 3.29
CA ALA A 79 -7.85 1.76 4.17
C ALA A 79 -6.48 1.97 3.51
N LEU A 80 -6.35 1.70 2.20
CA LEU A 80 -5.13 2.00 1.46
C LEU A 80 -4.84 3.50 1.37
N GLU A 81 -5.87 4.31 1.13
CA GLU A 81 -5.71 5.77 1.09
C GLU A 81 -5.29 6.34 2.44
N GLU A 82 -5.81 5.81 3.54
CA GLU A 82 -5.37 6.18 4.88
C GLU A 82 -3.89 5.81 5.10
N ALA A 83 -3.47 4.61 4.68
CA ALA A 83 -2.13 4.07 4.91
C ALA A 83 -1.04 4.67 4.00
N PHE A 84 -1.35 4.91 2.73
CA PHE A 84 -0.37 5.26 1.69
C PHE A 84 -0.71 6.55 0.93
N GLY A 85 -1.80 7.24 1.27
CA GLY A 85 -2.30 8.39 0.53
C GLY A 85 -3.11 8.01 -0.72
N ARG A 86 -3.65 9.02 -1.41
CA ARG A 86 -4.53 8.86 -2.59
C ARG A 86 -3.95 7.92 -3.64
N ALA A 87 -4.78 7.05 -4.20
CA ALA A 87 -4.42 6.17 -5.31
C ALA A 87 -3.95 6.97 -6.54
N ARG A 88 -2.94 6.45 -7.23
CA ARG A 88 -2.38 7.02 -8.47
C ARG A 88 -2.27 5.94 -9.56
N ALA A 89 -2.06 6.35 -10.80
CA ALA A 89 -1.62 5.44 -11.85
C ALA A 89 -0.18 4.97 -11.61
N PHE A 90 0.21 3.82 -12.16
CA PHE A 90 1.53 3.23 -11.87
C PHE A 90 2.70 4.11 -12.35
N ASP A 91 2.56 4.73 -13.52
CA ASP A 91 3.51 5.71 -14.06
C ASP A 91 3.62 6.96 -13.19
N GLU A 92 2.51 7.45 -12.65
CA GLU A 92 2.49 8.54 -11.67
C GLU A 92 3.26 8.14 -10.40
N VAL A 93 3.02 6.94 -9.84
CA VAL A 93 3.75 6.44 -8.66
C VAL A 93 5.26 6.47 -8.89
N LEU A 94 5.73 6.03 -10.07
CA LEU A 94 7.15 6.03 -10.41
C LEU A 94 7.70 7.44 -10.59
N SER A 95 6.97 8.31 -11.28
CA SER A 95 7.35 9.71 -11.51
C SER A 95 7.46 10.48 -10.19
N ASP A 96 6.47 10.33 -9.31
CA ASP A 96 6.41 10.97 -8.01
C ASP A 96 7.52 10.47 -7.08
N LEU A 97 7.76 9.15 -7.06
CA LEU A 97 8.85 8.55 -6.30
C LEU A 97 10.20 9.11 -6.77
N ARG A 98 10.44 9.15 -8.09
CA ARG A 98 11.68 9.68 -8.65
C ARG A 98 11.86 11.14 -8.26
N THR A 99 10.81 11.95 -8.41
CA THR A 99 10.81 13.37 -8.04
C THR A 99 11.15 13.54 -6.56
N HIS A 100 10.56 12.73 -5.68
CA HIS A 100 10.85 12.74 -4.25
C HIS A 100 12.31 12.38 -3.94
N LEU A 101 12.85 11.36 -4.60
CA LEU A 101 14.21 10.89 -4.37
C LEU A 101 15.29 11.84 -4.93
N THR A 102 15.00 12.59 -6.00
CA THR A 102 15.96 13.52 -6.63
C THR A 102 15.77 14.98 -6.21
N GLY A 103 14.82 15.27 -5.32
CA GLY A 103 14.58 16.64 -4.83
C GLY A 103 13.92 17.57 -5.86
N GLY A 104 13.32 17.04 -6.93
CA GLY A 104 12.63 17.83 -7.96
C GLY A 104 13.49 18.40 -9.08
N ASP A 105 14.81 18.20 -9.07
CA ASP A 105 15.65 18.57 -10.23
C ASP A 105 15.58 17.46 -11.29
N ALA A 106 14.63 17.62 -12.20
CA ALA A 106 14.71 17.01 -13.52
C ALA A 106 15.97 17.56 -14.21
N ARG A 107 16.97 16.69 -14.41
CA ARG A 107 17.92 16.88 -15.50
C ARG A 107 17.26 16.45 -16.80
#